data_AF-A0A8T1EWU7-F1
#
_entry.id   AF-A0A8T1EWU7-F1
#
_cell.length_a   1.000
_cell.length_b   1.000
_cell.length_c   1.000
_cell.angle_alpha   90.00
_cell.angle_beta   90.00
_cell.angle_gamma   90.00
#
_symmetry.space_group_name_H-M   'P 1'
#
loop_
_entity.id
_entity.type
_entity.pdbx_description
1 polymer ?
#
loop_
_entity_poly.entity_id
_entity_poly.type
_entity_poly.pdbx_seq_one_letter_code
_entity_poly.pdbx_strand_id
1 'polypeptide(L)'
;MNCDVKGSGNSPSIAVAAVFASSVRNNSLLVALTGISFKRALFYHKLFAFVTIILTALHGLAYISTRNNLNIEDNPKVMSGMAAFIAMVVLYLLSLEWIHRRFHEFFVRTHWVLFIVILVAAVIHGGVFALVGILPWEIDLVYRLAYRSRIYSNGTLCGRKPRSLAYDLNTRTPTKTSKKYGVAARDQLEIFQLAHDITCIRFPRVRLDTGEEFKYKAGQYAFLCVPTLSSLEWHPFSFSSSPHEDYATFHIKAVGDWTMKLLQAAPEDRNEGKAPFEGLIDGPYGNLSIDIEDSATYSHFVFFAEDMGVTSVYRELATHDSECLGAAFRNLDAGRWINNTRDPYLPDMLLCPTTLNVSAETFFTEIYVARGLIGLQAPLDRQLIKCLRFHCRPDVDQILREMGQQATKQ
;
A
#
# COMPACT_ATOMS: atom_id res chain seq x y z
N MET A 1 -47.96 25.09 -7.64
CA MET A 1 -47.40 23.72 -7.65
C MET A 1 -47.11 23.33 -6.21
N ASN A 2 -47.89 22.43 -5.63
CA ASN A 2 -47.56 21.83 -4.34
C ASN A 2 -46.39 20.87 -4.57
N CYS A 3 -45.16 21.39 -4.50
CA CYS A 3 -43.97 20.55 -4.56
C CYS A 3 -43.97 19.66 -3.32
N ASP A 4 -44.07 18.34 -3.51
CA ASP A 4 -43.94 17.39 -2.41
C ASP A 4 -42.49 17.37 -1.90
N VAL A 5 -42.22 18.24 -0.92
CA VAL A 5 -40.90 18.37 -0.30
C VAL A 5 -40.50 17.07 0.41
N LYS A 6 -41.46 16.23 0.86
CA LYS A 6 -41.12 14.96 1.51
C LYS A 6 -40.41 14.01 0.54
N GLY A 7 -40.83 13.98 -0.72
CA GLY A 7 -40.19 13.14 -1.75
C GLY A 7 -38.76 13.55 -2.07
N SER A 8 -38.44 14.85 -1.95
CA SER A 8 -37.10 15.38 -2.26
C SER A 8 -35.98 14.85 -1.35
N GLY A 9 -36.31 14.32 -0.16
CA GLY A 9 -35.34 13.75 0.79
C GLY A 9 -34.80 12.37 0.41
N ASN A 10 -35.43 11.69 -0.57
CA ASN A 10 -34.97 10.39 -1.05
C ASN A 10 -33.63 10.50 -1.79
N SER A 11 -33.47 11.53 -2.62
CA SER A 11 -32.25 11.76 -3.41
C SER A 11 -30.99 11.88 -2.53
N PRO A 12 -30.92 12.77 -1.51
CA PRO A 12 -29.76 12.81 -0.62
C PRO A 12 -29.61 11.52 0.20
N SER A 13 -30.70 10.84 0.59
CA SER A 13 -30.61 9.57 1.33
C SER A 13 -29.95 8.45 0.51
N ILE A 14 -30.27 8.34 -0.77
CA ILE A 14 -29.63 7.39 -1.71
C ILE A 14 -28.16 7.77 -1.91
N ALA A 15 -27.86 9.07 -2.06
CA ALA A 15 -26.48 9.53 -2.22
C ALA A 15 -25.62 9.19 -0.99
N VAL A 16 -26.13 9.42 0.24
CA VAL A 16 -25.46 8.99 1.48
C VAL A 16 -25.22 7.48 1.50
N ALA A 17 -26.22 6.68 1.11
CA ALA A 17 -26.05 5.22 1.05
C ALA A 17 -24.94 4.82 0.07
N ALA A 18 -24.82 5.50 -1.08
CA ALA A 18 -23.73 5.28 -2.03
C ALA A 18 -22.35 5.69 -1.48
N VAL A 19 -22.27 6.76 -0.67
CA VAL A 19 -21.03 7.14 0.05
C VAL A 19 -20.56 6.01 0.93
N PHE A 20 -21.45 5.42 1.73
CA PHE A 20 -21.09 4.32 2.63
C PHE A 20 -20.77 3.03 1.88
N ALA A 21 -21.54 2.70 0.84
CA ALA A 21 -21.29 1.51 0.03
C ALA A 21 -19.93 1.55 -0.69
N SER A 22 -19.44 2.75 -1.04
CA SER A 22 -18.12 2.96 -1.64
C SER A 22 -17.00 3.19 -0.62
N SER A 23 -17.29 3.18 0.68
CA SER A 23 -16.32 3.31 1.77
C SER A 23 -15.58 1.99 2.04
N VAL A 24 -15.08 1.35 0.98
CA VAL A 24 -14.41 0.06 1.04
C VAL A 24 -12.90 0.23 1.15
N ARG A 25 -12.23 -0.65 1.90
CA ARG A 25 -10.76 -0.71 1.92
C ARG A 25 -10.23 -1.71 0.91
N ASN A 26 -8.91 -1.66 0.73
CA ASN A 26 -8.18 -2.71 0.03
C ASN A 26 -8.48 -4.07 0.67
N ASN A 27 -8.73 -5.10 -0.17
CA ASN A 27 -9.16 -6.45 0.23
C ASN A 27 -10.58 -6.56 0.82
N SER A 28 -11.44 -5.57 0.63
CA SER A 28 -12.86 -5.77 0.97
C SER A 28 -13.47 -6.86 0.09
N LEU A 29 -14.36 -7.65 0.68
CA LEU A 29 -15.13 -8.66 -0.05
C LEU A 29 -15.85 -8.04 -1.26
N LEU A 30 -16.32 -6.79 -1.10
CA LEU A 30 -17.00 -6.07 -2.17
C LEU A 30 -16.06 -5.71 -3.33
N VAL A 31 -14.83 -5.28 -3.07
CA VAL A 31 -13.81 -5.07 -4.11
C VAL A 31 -13.48 -6.38 -4.83
N ALA A 32 -13.34 -7.48 -4.09
CA ALA A 32 -13.08 -8.79 -4.67
C ALA A 32 -14.23 -9.29 -5.56
N LEU A 33 -15.48 -9.11 -5.13
CA LEU A 33 -16.67 -9.55 -5.87
C LEU A 33 -16.98 -8.67 -7.09
N THR A 34 -16.73 -7.36 -7.00
CA THR A 34 -17.06 -6.40 -8.07
C THR A 34 -15.92 -6.19 -9.07
N GLY A 35 -14.69 -6.58 -8.73
CA GLY A 35 -13.50 -6.29 -9.53
C GLY A 35 -13.13 -4.81 -9.59
N ILE A 36 -13.79 -3.94 -8.82
CA ILE A 36 -13.51 -2.50 -8.80
C ILE A 36 -12.23 -2.26 -7.98
N SER A 37 -11.22 -1.64 -8.58
CA SER A 37 -9.99 -1.32 -7.85
C SER A 37 -10.23 -0.36 -6.69
N PHE A 38 -9.48 -0.50 -5.59
CA PHE A 38 -9.57 0.38 -4.43
C PHE A 38 -9.46 1.88 -4.81
N LYS A 39 -8.56 2.22 -5.75
CA LYS A 39 -8.41 3.59 -6.26
C LYS A 39 -9.72 4.13 -6.85
N ARG A 40 -10.46 3.31 -7.60
CA ARG A 40 -11.76 3.68 -8.18
C ARG A 40 -12.84 3.78 -7.10
N ALA A 41 -12.87 2.85 -6.15
CA ALA A 41 -13.83 2.91 -5.05
C ALA A 41 -13.66 4.17 -4.20
N LEU A 42 -12.41 4.55 -3.88
CA LEU A 42 -12.10 5.80 -3.18
C LEU A 42 -12.51 7.04 -3.98
N PHE A 43 -12.33 7.02 -5.31
CA PHE A 43 -12.84 8.08 -6.18
C PHE A 43 -14.37 8.21 -6.07
N TYR A 44 -15.10 7.09 -6.12
CA TYR A 44 -16.55 7.10 -5.99
C TYR A 44 -17.01 7.59 -4.61
N HIS A 45 -16.32 7.21 -3.53
CA HIS A 45 -16.60 7.73 -2.18
C HIS A 45 -16.53 9.26 -2.14
N LYS A 46 -15.44 9.85 -2.67
CA LYS A 46 -15.28 11.31 -2.75
C LYS A 46 -16.36 11.97 -3.62
N LEU A 47 -16.67 11.37 -4.77
CA LEU A 47 -17.69 11.88 -5.70
C LEU A 47 -19.08 11.88 -5.05
N PHE A 48 -19.50 10.76 -4.47
CA PHE A 48 -20.80 10.64 -3.82
C PHE A 48 -20.90 11.53 -2.58
N ALA A 49 -19.81 11.77 -1.85
CA ALA A 49 -19.81 12.67 -0.70
C ALA A 49 -20.10 14.11 -1.14
N PHE A 50 -19.47 14.56 -2.22
CA PHE A 50 -19.72 15.87 -2.82
C PHE A 50 -21.17 16.01 -3.33
N VAL A 51 -21.66 15.01 -4.07
CA VAL A 51 -23.05 14.97 -4.57
C VAL A 51 -24.05 15.02 -3.41
N THR A 52 -23.79 14.27 -2.34
CA THR A 52 -24.63 14.24 -1.14
C THR A 52 -24.78 15.62 -0.50
N ILE A 53 -23.69 16.38 -0.38
CA ILE A 53 -23.71 17.74 0.18
C ILE A 53 -24.59 18.66 -0.67
N ILE A 54 -24.44 18.61 -2.00
CA ILE A 54 -25.26 19.41 -2.92
C ILE A 54 -26.73 19.04 -2.81
N LEU A 55 -27.07 17.75 -2.87
CA LEU A 55 -28.46 17.28 -2.80
C LEU A 55 -29.10 17.62 -1.45
N THR A 56 -28.34 17.51 -0.36
CA THR A 56 -28.83 17.88 0.97
C THR A 56 -29.05 19.39 1.09
N ALA A 57 -28.14 20.20 0.53
CA ALA A 57 -28.31 21.65 0.48
C ALA A 57 -29.56 22.05 -0.31
N LEU A 58 -29.77 21.45 -1.49
CA LEU A 58 -30.96 21.67 -2.31
C LEU A 58 -32.25 21.22 -1.60
N HIS A 59 -32.23 20.09 -0.91
CA HIS A 59 -33.35 19.62 -0.09
C HIS A 59 -33.68 20.63 1.03
N GLY A 60 -32.66 21.09 1.75
CA GLY A 60 -32.82 22.12 2.79
C GLY A 60 -33.37 23.44 2.23
N LEU A 61 -32.86 23.90 1.08
CA LEU A 61 -33.35 25.11 0.41
C LEU A 61 -34.80 24.95 -0.05
N ALA A 62 -35.18 23.84 -0.66
CA ALA A 62 -36.56 23.57 -1.07
C ALA A 62 -37.52 23.56 0.13
N TYR A 63 -37.07 23.02 1.28
CA TYR A 63 -37.82 23.07 2.52
C TYR A 63 -37.99 24.51 3.05
N ILE A 64 -36.94 25.33 3.02
CA ILE A 64 -37.02 26.75 3.41
C ILE A 64 -37.93 27.54 2.47
N SER A 65 -37.80 27.36 1.15
CA SER A 65 -38.59 28.09 0.14
C SER A 65 -40.09 27.79 0.19
N THR A 66 -40.48 26.64 0.73
CA THR A 66 -41.90 26.27 0.90
C THR A 66 -42.45 26.67 2.28
N ARG A 67 -41.58 27.01 3.24
CA ARG A 67 -41.96 27.37 4.62
C ARG A 67 -42.16 28.88 4.72
N ASN A 68 -43.40 29.32 4.57
CA ASN A 68 -43.77 30.75 4.50
C ASN A 68 -43.94 31.49 5.85
N ASN A 69 -43.60 30.91 7.01
CA ASN A 69 -43.80 31.58 8.30
C ASN A 69 -42.64 31.36 9.30
N LEU A 70 -42.13 32.47 9.83
CA LEU A 70 -41.00 32.67 10.76
C LEU A 70 -41.19 32.12 12.18
N ASN A 71 -42.05 31.12 12.38
CA ASN A 71 -42.07 30.40 13.65
C ASN A 71 -41.19 29.17 13.49
N ILE A 72 -40.00 29.22 14.07
CA ILE A 72 -39.15 28.06 14.32
C ILE A 72 -39.89 27.23 15.37
N GLU A 73 -40.92 26.49 14.95
CA GLU A 73 -41.33 25.33 15.73
C GLU A 73 -40.10 24.42 15.85
N ASP A 74 -39.74 24.07 17.09
CA ASP A 74 -38.71 23.12 17.48
C ASP A 74 -39.06 21.73 16.95
N ASN A 75 -39.07 21.57 15.63
CA ASN A 75 -39.30 20.29 15.00
C ASN A 75 -37.99 19.50 15.05
N PRO A 76 -37.95 18.38 15.79
CA PRO A 76 -36.71 17.62 15.98
C PRO A 76 -36.13 17.14 14.64
N LYS A 77 -36.97 16.94 13.61
CA LYS A 77 -36.50 16.56 12.27
C LYS A 77 -35.75 17.68 11.55
N VAL A 78 -36.16 18.93 11.72
CA VAL A 78 -35.47 20.07 11.08
C VAL A 78 -34.13 20.31 11.76
N MET A 79 -34.11 20.26 13.10
CA MET A 79 -32.87 20.38 13.88
C MET A 79 -31.88 19.27 13.55
N SER A 80 -32.34 18.01 13.48
CA SER A 80 -31.47 16.90 13.12
C SER A 80 -30.97 16.99 11.67
N GLY A 81 -31.80 17.45 10.73
CA GLY A 81 -31.39 17.72 9.35
C GLY A 81 -30.30 18.79 9.24
N MET A 82 -30.46 19.91 9.97
CA MET A 82 -29.42 20.95 10.04
C MET A 82 -28.13 20.45 10.68
N ALA A 83 -28.23 19.70 11.79
CA ALA A 83 -27.07 19.11 12.45
C ALA A 83 -26.31 18.15 11.52
N ALA A 84 -27.03 17.28 10.79
CA ALA A 84 -26.42 16.39 9.79
C ALA A 84 -25.73 17.17 8.68
N PHE A 85 -26.37 18.22 8.14
CA PHE A 85 -25.79 19.05 7.08
C PHE A 85 -24.51 19.77 7.53
N ILE A 86 -24.52 20.41 8.71
CA ILE A 86 -23.33 21.07 9.27
C ILE A 86 -22.21 20.06 9.48
N ALA A 87 -22.52 18.88 10.06
CA ALA A 87 -21.54 17.83 10.26
C ALA A 87 -20.94 17.32 8.94
N MET A 88 -21.75 17.17 7.89
CA MET A 88 -21.26 16.80 6.54
C MET A 88 -20.34 17.86 5.95
N VAL A 89 -20.66 19.15 6.09
CA VAL A 89 -19.80 20.24 5.59
C VAL A 89 -18.47 20.27 6.34
N VAL A 90 -18.50 20.16 7.67
CA VAL A 90 -17.27 20.10 8.49
C VAL A 90 -16.43 18.88 8.10
N LEU A 91 -17.06 17.72 7.95
CA LEU A 91 -16.40 16.49 7.52
C LEU A 91 -15.73 16.64 6.16
N TYR A 92 -16.41 17.26 5.19
CA TYR A 92 -15.86 17.53 3.86
C TYR A 92 -14.66 18.46 3.90
N LEU A 93 -14.73 19.55 4.66
CA LEU A 93 -13.63 20.49 4.83
C LEU A 93 -12.40 19.81 5.43
N LEU A 94 -12.58 19.02 6.50
CA LEU A 94 -11.49 18.25 7.10
C LEU A 94 -10.92 17.19 6.15
N SER A 95 -11.72 16.71 5.19
CA SER A 95 -11.31 15.73 4.18
C SER A 95 -10.51 16.33 3.02
N LEU A 96 -10.35 17.66 2.92
CA LEU A 96 -9.55 18.30 1.88
C LEU A 96 -8.09 17.84 1.92
N GLU A 97 -7.48 17.66 0.75
CA GLU A 97 -6.13 17.07 0.60
C GLU A 97 -5.05 17.82 1.36
N TRP A 98 -5.15 19.14 1.44
CA TRP A 98 -4.22 19.95 2.21
C TRP A 98 -4.32 19.71 3.73
N ILE A 99 -5.53 19.47 4.24
CA ILE A 99 -5.79 19.31 5.68
C ILE A 99 -5.48 17.89 6.13
N HIS A 100 -6.09 16.89 5.48
CA HIS A 100 -5.96 15.51 5.94
C HIS A 100 -4.53 14.96 5.77
N ARG A 101 -3.75 15.46 4.80
CA ARG A 101 -2.34 15.04 4.66
C ARG A 101 -1.47 15.57 5.78
N ARG A 102 -1.75 16.78 6.28
CA ARG A 102 -0.96 17.43 7.34
C ARG A 102 -1.37 16.95 8.74
N PHE A 103 -2.66 16.69 8.95
CA PHE A 103 -3.23 16.32 10.24
C PHE A 103 -3.96 14.98 10.16
N HIS A 104 -3.31 13.95 9.61
CA HIS A 104 -3.97 12.69 9.27
C HIS A 104 -4.63 11.98 10.46
N GLU A 105 -3.96 11.86 11.61
CA GLU A 105 -4.58 11.23 12.79
C GLU A 105 -5.79 12.01 13.31
N PHE A 106 -5.70 13.35 13.35
CA PHE A 106 -6.81 14.20 13.74
C PHE A 106 -7.98 14.04 12.76
N PHE A 107 -7.68 14.07 11.46
CA PHE A 107 -8.65 13.82 10.39
C PHE A 107 -9.35 12.48 10.59
N VAL A 108 -8.61 11.38 10.73
CA VAL A 108 -9.22 10.05 10.90
C VAL A 108 -10.14 10.02 12.13
N ARG A 109 -9.68 10.48 13.30
CA ARG A 109 -10.49 10.45 14.53
C ARG A 109 -11.76 11.29 14.40
N THR A 110 -11.64 12.51 13.88
CA THR A 110 -12.78 13.40 13.66
C THR A 110 -13.72 12.87 12.59
N HIS A 111 -13.20 12.21 11.55
CA HIS A 111 -13.99 11.59 10.49
C HIS A 111 -14.92 10.51 11.06
N TRP A 112 -14.41 9.65 11.94
CA TRP A 112 -15.21 8.62 12.62
C TRP A 112 -16.28 9.22 13.54
N VAL A 113 -15.93 10.24 14.33
CA VAL A 113 -16.89 10.91 15.23
C VAL A 113 -18.00 11.59 14.42
N LEU A 114 -17.64 12.37 13.40
CA LEU A 114 -18.61 13.06 12.55
C LEU A 114 -19.45 12.09 11.73
N PHE A 115 -18.89 10.97 11.26
CA PHE A 115 -19.64 9.89 10.62
C PHE A 115 -20.78 9.38 11.53
N ILE A 116 -20.49 9.10 12.80
CA ILE A 116 -21.51 8.64 13.76
C ILE A 116 -22.57 9.73 13.97
N VAL A 117 -22.15 10.99 14.13
CA VAL A 117 -23.07 12.13 14.28
C VAL A 117 -24.00 12.28 13.07
N ILE A 118 -23.45 12.24 11.85
CA ILE A 118 -24.20 12.33 10.59
C ILE A 118 -25.20 11.18 10.51
N LEU A 119 -24.78 9.96 10.85
CA LEU A 119 -25.64 8.78 10.79
C LEU A 119 -26.83 8.88 11.73
N VAL A 120 -26.58 9.17 13.01
CA VAL A 120 -27.64 9.31 14.02
C VAL A 120 -28.60 10.44 13.65
N ALA A 121 -28.06 11.60 13.26
CA ALA A 121 -28.86 12.75 12.86
C ALA A 121 -29.71 12.46 11.59
N ALA A 122 -29.16 11.74 10.61
CA ALA A 122 -29.87 11.34 9.40
C ALA A 122 -31.01 10.36 9.72
N VAL A 123 -30.81 9.39 10.61
CA VAL A 123 -31.88 8.46 11.04
C VAL A 123 -33.01 9.21 11.74
N ILE A 124 -32.70 10.12 12.67
CA ILE A 124 -33.70 10.96 13.36
C ILE A 124 -34.46 11.85 12.36
N HIS A 125 -33.75 12.37 11.34
CA HIS A 125 -34.35 13.16 10.26
C HIS A 125 -35.32 12.34 9.38
N GLY A 126 -35.14 11.02 9.30
CA GLY A 126 -35.96 10.09 8.50
C GLY A 126 -35.23 9.44 7.32
N GLY A 127 -33.92 9.66 7.18
CA GLY A 127 -33.06 9.10 6.14
C GLY A 127 -32.64 7.65 6.39
N VAL A 128 -33.60 6.77 6.72
CA VAL A 128 -33.32 5.36 7.11
C VAL A 128 -32.58 4.58 6.01
N PHE A 129 -32.80 4.94 4.73
CA PHE A 129 -32.10 4.35 3.60
C PHE A 129 -30.57 4.48 3.68
N ALA A 130 -30.04 5.47 4.41
CA ALA A 130 -28.60 5.60 4.65
C ALA A 130 -27.98 4.35 5.31
N LEU A 131 -28.76 3.62 6.12
CA LEU A 131 -28.30 2.39 6.80
C LEU A 131 -28.00 1.25 5.83
N VAL A 132 -28.66 1.20 4.66
CA VAL A 132 -28.42 0.16 3.66
C VAL A 132 -26.97 0.21 3.15
N GLY A 133 -26.44 1.41 2.98
CA GLY A 133 -25.05 1.62 2.53
C GLY A 133 -23.98 1.18 3.53
N ILE A 134 -24.35 0.99 4.81
CA ILE A 134 -23.43 0.59 5.87
C ILE A 134 -23.18 -0.91 5.88
N LEU A 135 -24.14 -1.72 5.39
CA LEU A 135 -24.04 -3.18 5.44
C LEU A 135 -22.77 -3.73 4.78
N PRO A 136 -22.35 -3.29 3.58
CA PRO A 136 -21.09 -3.76 3.00
C PRO A 136 -19.86 -3.42 3.84
N TRP A 137 -19.86 -2.23 4.45
CA TRP A 137 -18.78 -1.77 5.30
C TRP A 137 -18.70 -2.55 6.63
N GLU A 138 -19.83 -2.88 7.25
CA GLU A 138 -19.90 -3.73 8.45
C GLU A 138 -19.37 -5.14 8.16
N ILE A 139 -19.80 -5.76 7.06
CA ILE A 139 -19.32 -7.08 6.64
C ILE A 139 -17.79 -7.06 6.45
N ASP A 140 -17.29 -6.03 5.78
CA ASP A 140 -15.88 -5.80 5.53
C ASP A 140 -15.09 -5.52 6.83
N LEU A 141 -15.66 -4.76 7.77
CA LEU A 141 -15.09 -4.52 9.10
C LEU A 141 -15.01 -5.81 9.92
N VAL A 142 -16.08 -6.60 9.96
CA VAL A 142 -16.11 -7.88 10.68
C VAL A 142 -15.13 -8.87 10.07
N TYR A 143 -15.09 -8.98 8.73
CA TYR A 143 -14.11 -9.81 8.03
C TYR A 143 -12.69 -9.41 8.43
N ARG A 144 -12.36 -8.11 8.41
CA ARG A 144 -11.04 -7.63 8.84
C ARG A 144 -10.78 -7.85 10.32
N LEU A 145 -11.74 -7.62 11.20
CA LEU A 145 -11.53 -7.82 12.64
C LEU A 145 -11.29 -9.30 12.93
N ALA A 146 -12.02 -10.21 12.28
CA ALA A 146 -11.80 -11.64 12.38
C ALA A 146 -10.47 -12.07 11.75
N TYR A 147 -10.17 -11.62 10.53
CA TYR A 147 -8.92 -11.90 9.81
C TYR A 147 -7.71 -11.37 10.58
N ARG A 148 -7.74 -10.09 10.98
CA ARG A 148 -6.69 -9.42 11.74
C ARG A 148 -6.54 -10.02 13.13
N SER A 149 -7.62 -10.20 13.88
CA SER A 149 -7.52 -10.84 15.21
C SER A 149 -6.92 -12.24 15.10
N ARG A 150 -7.23 -13.00 14.05
CA ARG A 150 -6.73 -14.36 13.88
C ARG A 150 -5.28 -14.44 13.38
N ILE A 151 -4.90 -13.67 12.34
CA ILE A 151 -3.53 -13.63 11.83
C ILE A 151 -2.58 -13.02 12.87
N TYR A 152 -2.98 -11.92 13.50
CA TYR A 152 -2.15 -11.24 14.50
C TYR A 152 -2.21 -11.88 15.91
N SER A 153 -2.92 -13.01 16.08
CA SER A 153 -2.85 -13.81 17.31
C SER A 153 -2.28 -15.21 17.09
N ASN A 154 -2.41 -15.79 15.89
CA ASN A 154 -2.03 -17.17 15.61
C ASN A 154 -1.07 -17.34 14.41
N GLY A 155 -0.68 -16.28 13.70
CA GLY A 155 0.30 -16.34 12.61
C GLY A 155 -0.27 -16.64 11.23
N THR A 156 -1.28 -17.52 11.10
CA THR A 156 -1.90 -17.82 9.80
C THR A 156 -3.32 -18.42 9.88
N LEU A 157 -3.99 -18.57 8.73
CA LEU A 157 -5.34 -19.12 8.57
C LEU A 157 -5.39 -20.66 8.67
N CYS A 158 -4.32 -21.35 8.25
CA CYS A 158 -4.29 -22.80 8.03
C CYS A 158 -3.17 -23.56 8.77
N GLY A 159 -2.38 -22.91 9.62
CA GLY A 159 -1.33 -23.57 10.41
C GLY A 159 -1.84 -24.25 11.68
N ARG A 160 -1.51 -25.53 11.87
CA ARG A 160 -1.59 -26.21 13.18
C ARG A 160 -0.64 -25.48 14.14
N LYS A 161 -1.12 -25.08 15.32
CA LYS A 161 -0.29 -24.49 16.40
C LYS A 161 0.97 -25.34 16.64
N PRO A 162 2.18 -24.86 16.35
CA PRO A 162 3.39 -25.48 16.87
C PRO A 162 3.50 -25.08 18.35
N ARG A 163 3.80 -26.05 19.20
CA ARG A 163 4.14 -25.81 20.60
C ARG A 163 5.57 -25.24 20.62
N SER A 164 5.74 -23.92 20.48
CA SER A 164 7.10 -23.33 20.46
C SER A 164 7.75 -23.50 21.84
N LEU A 165 8.80 -24.31 21.86
CA LEU A 165 9.71 -24.48 22.98
C LEU A 165 11.06 -23.99 22.47
N ALA A 166 11.27 -22.67 22.50
CA ALA A 166 12.58 -22.11 22.20
C ALA A 166 13.52 -22.47 23.36
N TYR A 167 14.51 -23.33 23.09
CA TYR A 167 15.61 -23.60 24.00
C TYR A 167 16.73 -22.60 23.70
N ASP A 168 17.01 -21.70 24.63
CA ASP A 168 18.21 -20.87 24.60
C ASP A 168 19.44 -21.74 24.93
N LEU A 169 20.29 -21.97 23.92
CA LEU A 169 21.51 -22.78 24.00
C LEU A 169 22.54 -22.22 24.99
N ASN A 170 22.45 -20.93 25.33
CA ASN A 170 23.40 -20.27 26.23
C ASN A 170 22.95 -20.22 27.70
N THR A 171 21.64 -20.26 27.98
CA THR A 171 21.15 -19.95 29.34
C THR A 171 20.28 -21.01 30.00
N ARG A 172 19.91 -22.12 29.33
CA ARG A 172 19.11 -23.24 29.90
C ARG A 172 17.90 -22.77 30.75
N THR A 173 17.32 -21.61 30.44
CA THR A 173 16.15 -21.09 31.15
C THR A 173 15.04 -20.73 30.15
N PRO A 174 13.79 -21.12 30.42
CA PRO A 174 12.67 -20.78 29.54
C PRO A 174 12.36 -19.29 29.67
N THR A 175 12.73 -18.50 28.66
CA THR A 175 12.36 -17.08 28.60
C THR A 175 10.90 -16.96 28.15
N LYS A 176 10.05 -16.41 29.02
CA LYS A 176 8.67 -16.03 28.65
C LYS A 176 8.74 -14.84 27.69
N THR A 177 8.77 -15.09 26.39
CA THR A 177 8.55 -14.03 25.39
C THR A 177 7.12 -13.53 25.51
N SER A 178 6.97 -12.22 25.71
CA SER A 178 5.67 -11.55 25.83
C SER A 178 4.90 -11.70 24.53
N LYS A 179 3.89 -12.58 24.53
CA LYS A 179 3.03 -12.87 23.37
C LYS A 179 2.26 -11.62 22.91
N LYS A 180 2.65 -11.05 21.77
CA LYS A 180 1.79 -10.26 20.88
C LYS A 180 2.33 -10.45 19.45
N TYR A 181 1.76 -11.34 18.66
CA TYR A 181 2.38 -11.65 17.36
C TYR A 181 1.76 -10.84 16.22
N GLY A 182 2.44 -9.77 15.85
CA GLY A 182 2.37 -9.23 14.49
C GLY A 182 2.78 -10.26 13.43
N VAL A 183 2.52 -9.97 12.16
CA VAL A 183 3.03 -10.78 11.02
C VAL A 183 4.56 -10.87 11.04
N ALA A 184 5.26 -9.82 11.51
CA ALA A 184 6.67 -9.86 11.88
C ALA A 184 6.84 -9.31 13.31
N ALA A 185 7.51 -10.06 14.18
CA ALA A 185 7.80 -9.61 15.54
C ALA A 185 9.07 -8.72 15.56
N ARG A 186 9.21 -7.86 16.58
CA ARG A 186 10.34 -6.90 16.68
C ARG A 186 11.72 -7.56 16.59
N ASP A 187 11.83 -8.77 17.09
CA ASP A 187 13.03 -9.61 17.08
C ASP A 187 13.32 -10.28 15.74
N GLN A 188 12.37 -10.24 14.80
CA GLN A 188 12.49 -10.82 13.46
C GLN A 188 12.64 -9.73 12.38
N LEU A 189 12.62 -8.46 12.74
CA LEU A 189 12.76 -7.34 11.80
C LEU A 189 14.20 -6.86 11.77
N GLU A 190 14.74 -6.70 10.56
CA GLU A 190 15.96 -5.92 10.32
C GLU A 190 15.56 -4.57 9.74
N ILE A 191 16.00 -3.49 10.38
CA ILE A 191 15.70 -2.12 9.95
C ILE A 191 16.99 -1.32 9.98
N PHE A 192 17.34 -0.69 8.87
CA PHE A 192 18.53 0.14 8.76
C PHE A 192 18.36 1.16 7.64
N GLN A 193 19.12 2.24 7.72
CA GLN A 193 19.18 3.26 6.68
C GLN A 193 20.13 2.84 5.57
N LEU A 194 19.85 3.32 4.37
CA LEU A 194 20.67 3.22 3.18
C LEU A 194 20.93 4.62 2.63
N ALA A 195 21.93 4.75 1.77
CA ALA A 195 22.26 6.03 1.15
C ALA A 195 21.05 6.64 0.42
N HIS A 196 21.02 7.98 0.35
CA HIS A 196 19.98 8.76 -0.34
C HIS A 196 18.58 8.69 0.33
N ASP A 197 18.54 8.76 1.65
CA ASP A 197 17.30 8.88 2.44
C ASP A 197 16.35 7.68 2.25
N ILE A 198 16.91 6.47 2.21
CA ILE A 198 16.16 5.23 2.04
C ILE A 198 16.20 4.43 3.34
N THR A 199 15.04 3.96 3.80
CA THR A 199 14.94 2.98 4.88
C THR A 199 14.75 1.59 4.30
N CYS A 200 15.57 0.63 4.70
CA CYS A 200 15.40 -0.78 4.43
C CYS A 200 14.69 -1.45 5.60
N ILE A 201 13.64 -2.23 5.31
CA ILE A 201 12.95 -3.06 6.30
C ILE A 201 12.87 -4.48 5.76
N ARG A 202 13.39 -5.44 6.51
CA ARG A 202 13.46 -6.85 6.10
C ARG A 202 12.91 -7.74 7.20
N PHE A 203 12.23 -8.82 6.81
CA PHE A 203 11.75 -9.84 7.73
C PHE A 203 11.87 -11.22 7.09
N PRO A 204 12.13 -12.28 7.87
CA PRO A 204 12.24 -13.62 7.34
C PRO A 204 10.90 -14.06 6.75
N ARG A 205 10.97 -14.66 5.55
CA ARG A 205 9.80 -15.19 4.84
C ARG A 205 9.20 -16.37 5.61
N VAL A 206 10.03 -17.20 6.23
CA VAL A 206 9.59 -18.23 7.17
C VAL A 206 9.68 -17.67 8.58
N ARG A 207 8.53 -17.52 9.23
CA ARG A 207 8.44 -17.00 10.59
C ARG A 207 9.14 -17.95 11.56
N LEU A 208 10.10 -17.43 12.33
CA LEU A 208 10.92 -18.26 13.24
C LEU A 208 10.12 -18.88 14.40
N ASP A 209 9.01 -18.25 14.79
CA ASP A 209 8.17 -18.67 15.92
C ASP A 209 7.10 -19.72 15.52
N THR A 210 6.62 -19.66 14.28
CA THR A 210 5.50 -20.50 13.79
C THR A 210 5.90 -21.48 12.69
N GLY A 211 7.04 -21.26 12.02
CA GLY A 211 7.45 -22.01 10.83
C GLY A 211 6.58 -21.74 9.60
N GLU A 212 5.70 -20.75 9.66
CA GLU A 212 4.79 -20.41 8.56
C GLU A 212 5.50 -19.54 7.53
N GLU A 213 5.29 -19.88 6.27
CA GLU A 213 5.86 -19.17 5.13
C GLU A 213 4.94 -18.03 4.68
N PHE A 214 5.49 -16.83 4.62
CA PHE A 214 4.89 -15.64 4.01
C PHE A 214 5.02 -15.73 2.49
N LYS A 215 4.03 -16.34 1.85
CA LYS A 215 4.00 -16.52 0.40
C LYS A 215 3.55 -15.24 -0.28
N TYR A 216 4.36 -14.72 -1.20
CA TYR A 216 4.02 -13.63 -2.10
C TYR A 216 4.54 -13.92 -3.51
N LYS A 217 4.11 -13.14 -4.50
CA LYS A 217 4.57 -13.18 -5.90
C LYS A 217 5.29 -11.88 -6.26
N ALA A 218 6.09 -11.90 -7.32
CA ALA A 218 6.70 -10.68 -7.85
C ALA A 218 5.63 -9.63 -8.23
N GLY A 219 6.01 -8.36 -8.16
CA GLY A 219 5.10 -7.22 -8.36
C GLY A 219 4.07 -6.98 -7.25
N GLN A 220 3.96 -7.86 -6.25
CA GLN A 220 3.06 -7.65 -5.11
C GLN A 220 3.60 -6.60 -4.11
N TYR A 221 2.68 -6.06 -3.31
CA TYR A 221 2.97 -5.11 -2.24
C TYR A 221 2.28 -5.52 -0.95
N ALA A 222 2.66 -4.91 0.17
CA ALA A 222 1.96 -5.06 1.45
C ALA A 222 1.81 -3.71 2.12
N PHE A 223 0.88 -3.61 3.07
CA PHE A 223 0.77 -2.43 3.93
C PHE A 223 1.62 -2.61 5.17
N LEU A 224 2.43 -1.61 5.47
CA LEU A 224 3.22 -1.50 6.67
C LEU A 224 2.59 -0.48 7.61
N CYS A 225 2.45 -0.85 8.88
CA CYS A 225 2.15 0.05 9.97
C CYS A 225 3.26 -0.04 11.02
N VAL A 226 3.74 1.11 11.47
CA VAL A 226 4.75 1.22 12.52
C VAL A 226 4.12 1.96 13.70
N PRO A 227 3.60 1.24 14.71
CA PRO A 227 2.79 1.84 15.78
C PRO A 227 3.50 2.91 16.60
N THR A 228 4.84 2.87 16.68
CA THR A 228 5.66 3.89 17.36
C THR A 228 5.68 5.22 16.62
N LEU A 229 5.46 5.22 15.30
CA LEU A 229 5.38 6.43 14.47
C LEU A 229 3.94 6.92 14.33
N SER A 230 3.02 6.00 14.02
CA SER A 230 1.58 6.23 14.02
C SER A 230 0.84 4.90 14.13
N SER A 231 -0.11 4.83 15.06
CA SER A 231 -0.90 3.62 15.31
C SER A 231 -2.04 3.39 14.31
N LEU A 232 -2.39 4.42 13.53
CA LEU A 232 -3.54 4.41 12.62
C LEU A 232 -3.13 4.39 11.14
N GLU A 233 -1.87 4.72 10.84
CA GLU A 233 -1.38 4.82 9.47
C GLU A 233 -0.84 3.49 8.94
N TRP A 234 -1.34 3.11 7.77
CA TRP A 234 -0.92 1.95 7.00
C TRP A 234 -0.51 2.42 5.62
N HIS A 235 0.75 2.18 5.25
CA HIS A 235 1.33 2.66 4.00
C HIS A 235 1.69 1.49 3.09
N PRO A 236 1.30 1.50 1.81
CA PRO A 236 1.60 0.41 0.89
C PRO A 236 3.04 0.51 0.37
N PHE A 237 3.77 -0.60 0.41
CA PHE A 237 5.12 -0.72 -0.17
C PHE A 237 5.26 -2.02 -0.95
N SER A 238 5.81 -1.93 -2.17
CA SER A 238 6.12 -3.09 -3.01
C SER A 238 7.25 -3.90 -2.39
N PHE A 239 7.19 -5.23 -2.53
CA PHE A 239 8.31 -6.09 -2.19
C PHE A 239 9.45 -5.85 -3.18
N SER A 240 10.65 -5.62 -2.64
CA SER A 240 11.87 -5.47 -3.43
C SER A 240 12.74 -6.72 -3.41
N SER A 241 12.30 -7.79 -2.75
CA SER A 241 12.95 -9.10 -2.63
C SER A 241 12.20 -10.14 -3.46
N SER A 242 12.82 -11.31 -3.74
CA SER A 242 12.21 -12.35 -4.59
C SER A 242 11.38 -13.25 -3.72
N PRO A 243 10.22 -13.74 -4.19
CA PRO A 243 9.55 -14.87 -3.59
C PRO A 243 10.45 -16.09 -3.33
N HIS A 244 11.61 -16.22 -4.00
CA HIS A 244 12.59 -17.29 -3.78
C HIS A 244 13.66 -16.96 -2.72
N GLU A 245 13.76 -15.71 -2.26
CA GLU A 245 14.70 -15.32 -1.20
C GLU A 245 14.16 -15.65 0.20
N ASP A 246 15.07 -15.80 1.16
CA ASP A 246 14.72 -16.11 2.55
C ASP A 246 14.08 -14.94 3.29
N TYR A 247 14.26 -13.71 2.81
CA TYR A 247 13.76 -12.49 3.44
C TYR A 247 12.83 -11.73 2.50
N ALA A 248 11.69 -11.30 3.03
CA ALA A 248 10.86 -10.29 2.42
C ALA A 248 11.39 -8.89 2.80
N THR A 249 11.59 -8.01 1.81
CA THR A 249 12.25 -6.71 1.99
C THR A 249 11.44 -5.57 1.37
N PHE A 250 11.38 -4.44 2.08
CA PHE A 250 10.87 -3.15 1.61
C PHE A 250 12.02 -2.15 1.53
N HIS A 251 12.03 -1.34 0.47
CA HIS A 251 12.85 -0.14 0.37
C HIS A 251 11.97 1.08 0.28
N ILE A 252 12.09 1.94 1.27
CA ILE A 252 11.18 3.06 1.51
C ILE A 252 11.96 4.35 1.39
N LYS A 253 11.72 5.10 0.31
CA LYS A 253 12.30 6.43 0.14
C LYS A 253 11.59 7.44 1.03
N ALA A 254 12.35 8.29 1.71
CA ALA A 254 11.81 9.36 2.51
C ALA A 254 11.33 10.51 1.62
N VAL A 255 10.01 10.57 1.37
CA VAL A 255 9.39 11.60 0.51
C VAL A 255 8.28 12.36 1.23
N GLY A 256 7.51 11.68 2.08
CA GLY A 256 6.45 12.28 2.90
C GLY A 256 6.75 12.29 4.39
N ASP A 257 5.91 12.98 5.15
CA ASP A 257 6.06 13.18 6.60
C ASP A 257 6.25 11.87 7.37
N TRP A 258 5.46 10.85 7.06
CA TRP A 258 5.56 9.54 7.71
C TRP A 258 6.87 8.82 7.34
N THR A 259 7.24 8.81 6.06
CA THR A 259 8.49 8.16 5.60
C THR A 259 9.74 8.87 6.08
N MET A 260 9.69 10.20 6.29
CA MET A 260 10.78 10.96 6.92
C MET A 260 10.94 10.61 8.39
N LYS A 261 9.83 10.49 9.14
CA LYS A 261 9.86 10.00 10.52
C LYS A 261 10.39 8.57 10.61
N LEU A 262 10.04 7.72 9.64
CA LEU A 262 10.56 6.37 9.54
C LEU A 262 12.08 6.36 9.38
N LEU A 263 12.61 7.16 8.45
CA LEU A 263 14.04 7.30 8.24
C LEU A 263 14.76 7.77 9.52
N GLN A 264 14.23 8.81 10.17
CA GLN A 264 14.80 9.35 11.42
C GLN A 264 14.80 8.34 12.58
N ALA A 265 13.85 7.41 12.60
CA ALA A 265 13.75 6.37 13.62
C ALA A 265 14.58 5.12 13.30
N ALA A 266 15.05 4.95 12.06
CA ALA A 266 15.87 3.82 11.63
C ALA A 266 17.35 4.06 12.01
N PRO A 267 18.11 3.03 12.41
CA PRO A 267 19.55 3.16 12.69
C PRO A 267 20.35 3.32 11.40
N GLU A 268 21.44 4.10 11.44
CA GLU A 268 22.34 4.31 10.28
C GLU A 268 23.07 3.03 9.88
N ASP A 269 23.55 2.26 10.85
CA ASP A 269 24.26 1.01 10.62
C ASP A 269 23.35 -0.21 10.78
N ARG A 270 23.61 -1.24 9.96
CA ARG A 270 23.09 -2.60 10.15
C ARG A 270 23.82 -3.27 11.31
N ASN A 271 23.55 -2.83 12.54
CA ASN A 271 24.02 -3.52 13.72
C ASN A 271 23.10 -4.72 14.02
N GLU A 272 23.67 -5.85 14.45
CA GLU A 272 22.96 -7.09 14.86
C GLU A 272 22.04 -6.93 16.10
N GLY A 273 21.74 -5.68 16.48
CA GLY A 273 20.83 -5.35 17.57
C GLY A 273 19.36 -5.46 17.16
N LYS A 274 18.49 -5.64 18.16
CA LYS A 274 17.03 -5.70 17.98
C LYS A 274 16.51 -4.47 17.23
N ALA A 275 15.53 -4.66 16.35
CA ALA A 275 14.88 -3.56 15.63
C ALA A 275 14.47 -2.41 16.58
N PRO A 276 14.57 -1.14 16.14
CA PRO A 276 14.19 0.01 16.94
C PRO A 276 12.69 0.03 17.31
N PHE A 277 11.84 -0.59 16.48
CA PHE A 277 10.39 -0.61 16.66
C PHE A 277 9.74 -1.86 16.06
N GLU A 278 8.47 -2.08 16.39
CA GLU A 278 7.62 -3.12 15.80
C GLU A 278 7.04 -2.67 14.45
N GLY A 279 6.98 -3.58 13.49
CA GLY A 279 6.32 -3.41 12.21
C GLY A 279 5.15 -4.38 12.06
N LEU A 280 3.96 -3.87 11.75
CA LEU A 280 2.80 -4.67 11.41
C LEU A 280 2.67 -4.72 9.89
N ILE A 281 2.58 -5.92 9.34
CA ILE A 281 2.53 -6.14 7.89
C ILE A 281 1.18 -6.77 7.55
N ASP A 282 0.48 -6.20 6.59
CA ASP A 282 -0.80 -6.70 6.07
C ASP A 282 -0.65 -6.93 4.57
N GLY A 283 -0.89 -8.16 4.10
CA GLY A 283 -0.66 -8.57 2.72
C GLY A 283 -0.25 -10.05 2.61
N PRO A 284 0.24 -10.48 1.43
CA PRO A 284 0.53 -9.66 0.24
C PRO A 284 -0.72 -9.24 -0.54
N TYR A 285 -0.58 -8.18 -1.34
CA TYR A 285 -1.63 -7.57 -2.16
C TYR A 285 -1.13 -7.30 -3.58
N GLY A 286 -2.09 -7.16 -4.49
CA GLY A 286 -1.81 -6.96 -5.92
C GLY A 286 -1.76 -8.27 -6.67
N ASN A 287 -2.07 -8.20 -7.96
CA ASN A 287 -1.85 -9.28 -8.90
C ASN A 287 -1.44 -8.65 -10.23
N LEU A 288 -0.55 -9.30 -10.96
CA LEU A 288 -0.22 -8.87 -12.31
C LEU A 288 -1.46 -9.08 -13.18
N SER A 289 -1.76 -8.09 -14.03
CA SER A 289 -2.87 -8.18 -14.99
C SER A 289 -2.53 -9.05 -16.20
N ILE A 290 -1.28 -9.50 -16.30
CA ILE A 290 -0.72 -10.28 -17.40
C ILE A 290 -0.14 -11.54 -16.76
N ASP A 291 -0.41 -12.69 -17.38
CA ASP A 291 0.25 -13.94 -17.01
C ASP A 291 1.65 -13.96 -17.62
N ILE A 292 2.65 -13.76 -16.76
CA ILE A 292 4.08 -13.78 -17.12
C ILE A 292 4.69 -15.14 -16.74
N GLU A 293 4.02 -15.89 -15.86
CA GLU A 293 4.50 -17.19 -15.38
C GLU A 293 4.30 -18.28 -16.44
N ASP A 294 3.27 -18.15 -17.29
CA ASP A 294 3.04 -19.07 -18.41
C ASP A 294 3.81 -18.66 -19.68
N SER A 295 4.93 -19.34 -19.92
CA SER A 295 5.73 -19.18 -21.14
C SER A 295 4.98 -19.57 -22.43
N ALA A 296 3.82 -20.24 -22.33
CA ALA A 296 2.99 -20.54 -23.49
C ALA A 296 2.13 -19.33 -23.94
N THR A 297 1.89 -18.37 -23.05
CA THR A 297 1.05 -17.19 -23.37
C THR A 297 1.84 -16.12 -24.12
N TYR A 298 3.07 -15.82 -23.68
CA TYR A 298 3.94 -14.85 -24.34
C TYR A 298 5.38 -15.36 -24.39
N SER A 299 6.00 -15.30 -25.57
CA SER A 299 7.41 -15.66 -25.77
C SER A 299 8.38 -14.54 -25.41
N HIS A 300 7.93 -13.28 -25.49
CA HIS A 300 8.74 -12.09 -25.28
C HIS A 300 7.97 -11.06 -24.47
N PHE A 301 8.67 -10.40 -23.54
CA PHE A 301 8.12 -9.34 -22.70
C PHE A 301 8.98 -8.08 -22.79
N VAL A 302 8.34 -6.92 -22.74
CA VAL A 302 9.02 -5.63 -22.62
C VAL A 302 8.43 -4.91 -21.42
N PHE A 303 9.27 -4.59 -20.45
CA PHE A 303 8.87 -3.84 -19.27
C PHE A 303 9.34 -2.40 -19.39
N PHE A 304 8.39 -1.47 -19.31
CA PHE A 304 8.68 -0.05 -19.19
C PHE A 304 8.48 0.36 -17.74
N ALA A 305 9.51 0.94 -17.13
CA ALA A 305 9.47 1.44 -15.77
C ALA A 305 10.02 2.86 -15.69
N GLU A 306 9.38 3.68 -14.87
CA GLU A 306 9.80 5.05 -14.59
C GLU A 306 9.83 5.28 -13.07
N ASP A 307 10.82 6.04 -12.60
CA ASP A 307 11.00 6.44 -11.20
C ASP A 307 10.86 5.28 -10.20
N MET A 308 9.85 5.34 -9.32
CA MET A 308 9.59 4.34 -8.28
C MET A 308 9.01 3.03 -8.84
N GLY A 309 8.57 3.00 -10.10
CA GLY A 309 8.08 1.81 -10.77
C GLY A 309 9.20 0.80 -11.10
N VAL A 310 10.45 1.26 -11.15
CA VAL A 310 11.63 0.41 -11.45
C VAL A 310 11.77 -0.73 -10.45
N THR A 311 11.52 -0.48 -9.16
CA THR A 311 11.63 -1.53 -8.12
C THR A 311 10.71 -2.72 -8.38
N SER A 312 9.50 -2.47 -8.91
CA SER A 312 8.54 -3.55 -9.18
C SER A 312 8.93 -4.34 -10.41
N VAL A 313 9.36 -3.66 -11.49
CA VAL A 313 9.79 -4.31 -12.74
C VAL A 313 11.08 -5.10 -12.57
N TYR A 314 12.10 -4.51 -11.93
CA TYR A 314 13.36 -5.20 -11.70
C TYR A 314 13.16 -6.53 -10.96
N ARG A 315 12.24 -6.57 -10.01
CA ARG A 315 12.02 -7.79 -9.24
C ARG A 315 11.32 -8.88 -10.02
N GLU A 316 10.42 -8.51 -10.92
CA GLU A 316 9.84 -9.45 -11.88
C GLU A 316 10.91 -10.14 -12.72
N LEU A 317 11.94 -9.38 -13.13
CA LEU A 317 13.07 -9.93 -13.88
C LEU A 317 13.90 -10.89 -13.01
N ALA A 318 14.18 -10.50 -11.76
CA ALA A 318 14.99 -11.30 -10.83
C ALA A 318 14.33 -12.63 -10.41
N THR A 319 13.01 -12.76 -10.47
CA THR A 319 12.32 -14.02 -10.16
C THR A 319 12.43 -15.07 -11.24
N HIS A 320 12.34 -14.64 -12.50
CA HIS A 320 12.38 -15.54 -13.65
C HIS A 320 13.78 -16.16 -13.87
N ASP A 321 14.83 -15.53 -13.35
CA ASP A 321 16.24 -15.94 -13.52
C ASP A 321 16.85 -16.62 -12.27
N SER A 322 16.03 -17.22 -11.41
CA SER A 322 16.49 -17.82 -10.15
C SER A 322 17.54 -18.94 -10.31
N GLU A 323 17.67 -19.54 -11.50
CA GLU A 323 18.72 -20.51 -11.83
C GLU A 323 20.10 -19.87 -12.07
N CYS A 324 20.22 -18.65 -12.61
CA CYS A 324 21.50 -17.96 -12.80
C CYS A 324 21.98 -17.22 -11.53
N LEU A 325 21.06 -16.72 -10.71
CA LEU A 325 21.39 -16.07 -9.43
C LEU A 325 22.10 -17.02 -8.45
N GLY A 326 21.75 -18.30 -8.46
CA GLY A 326 22.42 -19.34 -7.67
C GLY A 326 23.88 -19.62 -8.07
N ALA A 327 24.31 -19.20 -9.26
CA ALA A 327 25.69 -19.30 -9.74
C ALA A 327 26.50 -18.01 -9.42
N ALA A 328 25.86 -16.83 -9.47
CA ALA A 328 26.50 -15.56 -9.12
C ALA A 328 26.82 -15.46 -7.62
N PHE A 329 25.95 -15.96 -6.74
CA PHE A 329 26.17 -15.95 -5.29
C PHE A 329 27.23 -16.94 -4.78
N ARG A 330 27.58 -17.99 -5.54
CA ARG A 330 28.68 -18.92 -5.16
C ARG A 330 30.07 -18.29 -5.30
N ASN A 331 30.21 -17.23 -6.10
CA ASN A 331 31.47 -16.51 -6.31
C ASN A 331 31.55 -15.17 -5.56
N LEU A 332 30.51 -14.80 -4.83
CA LEU A 332 30.52 -13.63 -3.94
C LEU A 332 30.83 -14.12 -2.51
N ASP A 333 32.14 -14.21 -2.23
CA ASP A 333 32.67 -14.49 -0.89
C ASP A 333 32.02 -13.59 0.17
N ALA A 334 31.37 -14.22 1.15
CA ALA A 334 30.64 -13.58 2.24
C ALA A 334 31.51 -12.73 3.20
N GLY A 335 32.82 -12.61 2.94
CA GLY A 335 33.79 -11.95 3.82
C GLY A 335 34.14 -10.49 3.49
N ARG A 336 33.65 -9.91 2.38
CA ARG A 336 34.12 -8.58 1.91
C ARG A 336 33.20 -7.39 2.24
N TRP A 337 32.05 -7.63 2.85
CA TRP A 337 30.93 -6.67 2.94
C TRP A 337 30.90 -5.80 4.20
N ILE A 338 31.93 -5.84 5.06
CA ILE A 338 31.93 -5.13 6.34
C ILE A 338 32.34 -3.64 6.23
N ASN A 339 32.72 -3.11 5.06
CA ASN A 339 33.47 -1.83 5.08
C ASN A 339 33.20 -0.78 3.99
N ASN A 340 32.00 -0.68 3.41
CA ASN A 340 31.74 0.47 2.52
C ASN A 340 30.30 1.01 2.64
N THR A 341 30.15 2.14 3.34
CA THR A 341 28.85 2.75 3.70
C THR A 341 28.47 3.96 2.81
N ARG A 342 29.05 4.13 1.63
CA ARG A 342 28.82 5.37 0.83
C ARG A 342 28.70 5.21 -0.68
N ASP A 343 28.17 4.10 -1.16
CA ASP A 343 27.77 4.00 -2.56
C ASP A 343 26.25 4.23 -2.73
N PRO A 344 25.80 4.79 -3.86
CA PRO A 344 24.38 4.90 -4.21
C PRO A 344 23.68 3.55 -4.08
N TYR A 345 22.35 3.55 -3.89
CA TYR A 345 21.58 2.34 -3.57
C TYR A 345 21.05 1.58 -4.80
N LEU A 346 20.97 2.24 -5.96
CA LEU A 346 20.63 1.61 -7.24
C LEU A 346 21.75 0.79 -7.96
N PRO A 347 23.07 0.96 -7.71
CA PRO A 347 24.14 0.19 -8.32
C PRO A 347 23.97 -1.29 -8.09
N ASP A 348 23.90 -1.76 -6.84
CA ASP A 348 24.03 -3.19 -6.57
C ASP A 348 22.87 -4.01 -7.17
N MET A 349 21.68 -3.38 -7.24
CA MET A 349 20.53 -3.92 -7.96
C MET A 349 20.76 -3.91 -9.49
N LEU A 350 21.28 -2.83 -10.05
CA LEU A 350 21.58 -2.70 -11.49
C LEU A 350 22.89 -3.38 -11.95
N LEU A 351 23.74 -3.83 -11.02
CA LEU A 351 25.03 -4.47 -11.28
C LEU A 351 24.91 -6.00 -11.32
N CYS A 352 23.70 -6.54 -11.32
CA CYS A 352 23.46 -7.96 -11.60
C CYS A 352 24.00 -8.30 -13.02
N PRO A 353 24.65 -9.46 -13.24
CA PRO A 353 25.10 -9.88 -14.57
C PRO A 353 24.00 -9.81 -15.64
N THR A 354 22.75 -10.08 -15.23
CA THR A 354 21.54 -10.05 -16.04
C THR A 354 21.15 -8.62 -16.49
N THR A 355 21.48 -7.58 -15.70
CA THR A 355 21.24 -6.17 -16.05
C THR A 355 22.42 -5.51 -16.78
N LEU A 356 23.59 -6.14 -16.78
CA LEU A 356 24.82 -5.64 -17.43
C LEU A 356 24.98 -6.12 -18.89
N ASN A 357 23.98 -6.82 -19.43
CA ASN A 357 23.97 -7.38 -20.79
C ASN A 357 25.27 -8.17 -21.09
N VAL A 358 25.72 -9.00 -20.14
CA VAL A 358 27.00 -9.74 -20.21
C VAL A 358 26.85 -11.14 -20.84
N SER A 359 25.70 -11.80 -20.67
CA SER A 359 25.35 -13.04 -21.36
C SER A 359 24.19 -12.82 -22.33
N ALA A 360 24.05 -13.70 -23.33
CA ALA A 360 23.27 -13.45 -24.54
C ALA A 360 21.80 -13.95 -24.50
N GLU A 361 21.27 -14.48 -23.40
CA GLU A 361 20.19 -15.48 -23.59
C GLU A 361 18.84 -15.26 -22.89
N THR A 362 18.57 -14.18 -22.14
CA THR A 362 17.20 -14.06 -21.56
C THR A 362 16.67 -12.65 -21.29
N PHE A 363 17.50 -11.71 -20.84
CA PHE A 363 17.03 -10.35 -20.53
C PHE A 363 17.99 -9.30 -21.05
N PHE A 364 17.42 -8.23 -21.59
CA PHE A 364 18.14 -7.06 -22.09
C PHE A 364 17.63 -5.82 -21.35
N THR A 365 18.55 -5.05 -20.76
CA THR A 365 18.21 -3.84 -20.02
C THR A 365 18.75 -2.60 -20.71
N GLU A 366 17.91 -1.58 -20.85
CA GLU A 366 18.32 -0.21 -21.22
C GLU A 366 17.78 0.80 -20.22
N ILE A 367 18.65 1.74 -19.82
CA ILE A 367 18.38 2.76 -18.82
C ILE A 367 18.50 4.12 -19.50
N TYR A 368 17.39 4.85 -19.57
CA TYR A 368 17.33 6.16 -20.20
C TYR A 368 17.33 7.28 -19.16
N VAL A 369 18.40 8.06 -19.13
CA VAL A 369 18.55 9.22 -18.23
C VAL A 369 18.20 10.49 -18.98
N ALA A 370 16.95 10.93 -18.84
CA ALA A 370 16.43 12.12 -19.53
C ALA A 370 16.95 13.45 -18.94
N ARG A 371 17.39 13.47 -17.67
CA ARG A 371 17.93 14.64 -16.96
C ARG A 371 19.11 14.24 -16.08
N GLY A 372 20.26 14.86 -16.27
CA GLY A 372 21.49 14.63 -15.49
C GLY A 372 22.74 15.10 -16.25
N LEU A 373 23.80 15.47 -15.54
CA LEU A 373 25.12 15.77 -16.13
C LEU A 373 25.98 14.51 -16.10
N ILE A 374 26.71 14.26 -17.18
CA ILE A 374 27.71 13.18 -17.27
C ILE A 374 28.82 13.47 -16.23
N GLY A 375 29.13 12.49 -15.36
CA GLY A 375 30.38 12.49 -14.60
C GLY A 375 30.32 12.65 -13.07
N LEU A 376 29.21 12.37 -12.38
CA LEU A 376 29.19 12.40 -10.91
C LEU A 376 29.49 11.05 -10.22
N GLN A 377 29.58 9.91 -10.93
CA GLN A 377 29.87 8.59 -10.35
C GLN A 377 30.79 7.73 -11.24
N ALA A 378 32.05 8.15 -11.36
CA ALA A 378 33.07 7.61 -12.27
C ALA A 378 33.29 6.07 -12.30
N PRO A 379 33.03 5.27 -11.24
CA PRO A 379 33.15 3.80 -11.30
C PRO A 379 31.90 3.09 -11.86
N LEU A 380 30.70 3.56 -11.50
CA LEU A 380 29.43 2.91 -11.83
C LEU A 380 29.04 3.13 -13.29
N ASP A 381 29.27 4.35 -13.79
CA ASP A 381 29.00 4.72 -15.19
C ASP A 381 29.77 3.81 -16.17
N ARG A 382 30.97 3.35 -15.78
CA ARG A 382 31.78 2.41 -16.59
C ARG A 382 31.18 1.01 -16.64
N GLN A 383 30.55 0.56 -15.55
CA GLN A 383 29.94 -0.78 -15.49
C GLN A 383 28.62 -0.80 -16.26
N LEU A 384 27.82 0.27 -16.18
CA LEU A 384 26.52 0.38 -16.86
C LEU A 384 26.58 0.91 -18.30
N ILE A 385 27.78 1.16 -18.85
CA ILE A 385 27.96 1.84 -20.14
C ILE A 385 27.24 1.16 -21.31
N LYS A 386 27.05 -0.17 -21.25
CA LYS A 386 26.34 -0.93 -22.30
C LYS A 386 24.84 -0.65 -22.30
N CYS A 387 24.27 -0.35 -21.14
CA CYS A 387 22.83 -0.26 -20.89
C CYS A 387 22.37 1.19 -20.75
N LEU A 388 23.26 2.12 -20.42
CA LEU A 388 22.94 3.50 -20.09
C LEU A 388 22.86 4.39 -21.35
N ARG A 389 21.83 5.22 -21.43
CA ARG A 389 21.58 6.19 -22.51
C ARG A 389 21.27 7.56 -21.90
N PHE A 390 22.02 8.59 -22.27
CA PHE A 390 21.89 9.94 -21.70
C PHE A 390 21.22 10.92 -22.66
N HIS A 391 20.47 11.89 -22.11
CA HIS A 391 19.85 12.99 -22.84
C HIS A 391 18.89 12.56 -23.95
N CYS A 392 18.43 11.32 -23.93
CA CYS A 392 17.47 10.79 -24.88
C CYS A 392 16.31 10.14 -24.14
N ARG A 393 15.16 10.11 -24.81
CA ARG A 393 14.00 9.33 -24.38
C ARG A 393 14.01 8.00 -25.14
N PRO A 394 13.48 6.91 -24.55
CA PRO A 394 13.30 5.67 -25.28
C PRO A 394 12.36 5.90 -26.46
N ASP A 395 12.76 5.44 -27.65
CA ASP A 395 11.85 5.32 -28.79
C ASP A 395 11.04 4.04 -28.62
N VAL A 396 9.91 4.16 -27.93
CA VAL A 396 9.05 3.03 -27.59
C VAL A 396 8.54 2.32 -28.85
N ASP A 397 8.25 3.06 -29.91
CA ASP A 397 7.74 2.48 -31.16
C ASP A 397 8.83 1.64 -31.84
N GLN A 398 10.07 2.13 -31.86
CA GLN A 398 11.19 1.38 -32.40
C GLN A 398 11.47 0.12 -31.58
N ILE A 399 11.53 0.23 -30.25
CA ILE A 399 11.78 -0.91 -29.34
C ILE A 399 10.72 -2.00 -29.56
N LEU A 400 9.43 -1.63 -29.61
CA LEU A 400 8.35 -2.59 -29.82
C LEU A 400 8.42 -3.24 -31.21
N ARG A 401 8.81 -2.50 -32.26
CA ARG A 401 9.01 -3.06 -33.61
C ARG A 401 10.16 -4.06 -33.65
N GLU A 402 11.29 -3.72 -33.03
CA GLU A 402 12.46 -4.60 -32.97
C GLU A 402 12.14 -5.89 -32.20
N MET A 403 11.46 -5.77 -31.07
CA MET A 403 11.00 -6.92 -30.28
C MET A 403 10.01 -7.80 -31.05
N GLY A 404 9.05 -7.20 -31.77
CA GLY A 404 8.15 -7.95 -32.64
C GLY A 404 8.88 -8.71 -33.76
N GLN A 405 9.92 -8.11 -34.34
CA GLN A 405 10.75 -8.78 -35.36
C GLN A 405 11.57 -9.94 -34.77
N GLN A 406 12.10 -9.79 -33.56
CA GLN A 406 12.82 -10.87 -32.87
C GLN A 406 11.89 -12.04 -32.55
N ALA A 407 10.68 -11.74 -32.06
CA ALA A 407 9.67 -12.76 -31.76
C ALA A 407 9.18 -13.54 -32.98
N THR A 408 9.31 -12.99 -34.20
CA THR A 408 8.92 -13.67 -35.45
C THR A 408 10.04 -14.58 -36.00
N LYS A 409 11.29 -14.43 -35.51
CA LYS A 409 12.47 -15.19 -35.98
C LYS A 409 12.71 -16.49 -35.22
N GLN A 410 12.04 -16.69 -34.10
CA GLN A 410 11.99 -17.94 -33.32
C GLN A 410 10.75 -18.73 -33.70
#